data_AF-A0A3D2R7V4-F1
#
_entry.id   AF-A0A3D2R7V4-F1
#
_cell.length_a   1.000
_cell.length_b   1.000
_cell.length_c   1.000
_cell.angle_alpha   90.00
_cell.angle_beta   90.00
_cell.angle_gamma   90.00
#
_symmetry.space_group_name_H-M   'P 1'
#
loop_
_entity.id
_entity.type
_entity.pdbx_description
1 polymer ?
#
loop_
_entity_poly.entity_id
_entity_poly.type
_entity_poly.pdbx_seq_one_letter_code
_entity_poly.pdbx_strand_id
1 'polypeptide(L)'
;MAYVGGGMGHSGLHNILEPAAFGLPVIIGPVYDKFPEAIALTERKGVQVVSQEQDVREIMDRWLSDSTDFKLMGAVNRDYIQQQSGATKHIISKLESMD
;
A
#
# COMPACT_ATOMS: atom_id res chain seq x y z
N MET A 1 -9.58 4.68 5.15
CA MET A 1 -9.12 3.96 3.93
C MET A 1 -8.73 4.98 2.88
N ALA A 2 -7.94 4.58 1.89
CA ALA A 2 -7.69 5.36 0.69
C ALA A 2 -7.90 4.47 -0.55
N TYR A 3 -8.62 5.00 -1.54
CA TYR A 3 -8.60 4.44 -2.89
C TYR A 3 -7.57 5.21 -3.70
N VAL A 4 -6.57 4.52 -4.25
CA VAL A 4 -5.50 5.13 -5.03
C VAL A 4 -5.71 4.80 -6.50
N GLY A 5 -5.97 5.84 -7.29
CA GLY A 5 -6.33 5.72 -8.70
C GLY A 5 -5.18 5.36 -9.64
N GLY A 6 -5.51 5.28 -10.92
CA GLY A 6 -4.57 5.04 -12.01
C GLY A 6 -4.34 3.56 -12.32
N GLY A 7 -4.37 2.68 -11.31
CA GLY A 7 -4.22 1.22 -11.47
C GLY A 7 -5.37 0.51 -12.20
N MET A 8 -6.38 1.23 -12.70
CA MET A 8 -7.49 0.68 -13.48
C MET A 8 -7.24 0.73 -15.00
N GLY A 9 -6.21 1.46 -15.44
CA GLY A 9 -5.90 1.67 -16.84
C GLY A 9 -4.40 1.79 -17.08
N HIS A 10 -4.01 2.53 -18.10
CA HIS A 10 -2.61 2.62 -18.57
C HIS A 10 -1.84 3.81 -18.00
N SER A 11 -2.46 4.62 -17.14
CA SER A 11 -1.86 5.83 -16.55
C SER A 11 -0.79 5.54 -15.49
N GLY A 12 -0.63 4.28 -15.08
CA GLY A 12 0.18 3.89 -13.93
C GLY A 12 -0.55 4.08 -12.61
N LEU A 13 0.09 3.70 -11.50
CA LEU A 13 -0.45 3.77 -10.14
C LEU A 13 0.06 5.03 -9.43
N HIS A 14 -0.84 5.76 -8.75
CA HIS A 14 -0.43 6.88 -7.90
C HIS A 14 0.25 6.41 -6.60
N ASN A 15 0.85 7.33 -5.85
CA ASN A 15 1.64 7.00 -4.67
C ASN A 15 0.81 6.33 -3.55
N ILE A 16 1.00 5.02 -3.36
CA ILE A 16 0.33 4.26 -2.29
C ILE A 16 1.05 4.36 -0.94
N LEU A 17 2.30 4.81 -0.92
CA LEU A 17 3.09 4.89 0.32
C LEU A 17 2.62 6.02 1.23
N GLU A 18 2.06 7.10 0.65
CA GLU A 18 1.49 8.21 1.42
C GLU A 18 0.33 7.74 2.33
N PRO A 19 -0.77 7.14 1.82
CA PRO A 19 -1.82 6.63 2.70
C PRO A 19 -1.36 5.45 3.57
N ALA A 20 -0.41 4.64 3.11
CA ALA A 20 0.17 3.58 3.93
C ALA A 20 0.94 4.13 5.14
N ALA A 21 1.62 5.27 5.01
CA ALA A 21 2.32 5.94 6.11
C ALA A 21 1.36 6.45 7.19
N PHE A 22 0.15 6.85 6.81
CA PHE A 22 -0.94 7.15 7.76
C PHE A 22 -1.60 5.90 8.35
N GLY A 23 -1.18 4.71 7.92
CA GLY A 23 -1.73 3.43 8.37
C GLY A 23 -3.17 3.21 7.94
N LEU A 24 -3.54 3.74 6.78
CA LEU A 24 -4.84 3.51 6.18
C LEU A 24 -4.77 2.21 5.36
N PRO A 25 -5.83 1.37 5.39
CA PRO A 25 -6.03 0.36 4.35
C PRO A 25 -6.12 1.03 2.98
N VAL A 26 -5.43 0.46 2.00
CA VAL A 26 -5.32 0.99 0.64
C VAL A 26 -6.04 0.06 -0.33
N ILE A 27 -6.80 0.64 -1.27
CA ILE A 27 -7.43 -0.05 -2.38
C ILE A 27 -6.83 0.46 -3.69
N ILE A 28 -6.48 -0.44 -4.61
CA ILE A 28 -5.94 -0.13 -5.93
C ILE A 28 -6.62 -0.93 -7.03
N GLY A 29 -6.46 -0.50 -8.28
CA GLY A 29 -6.84 -1.29 -9.47
C GLY A 29 -5.84 -2.42 -9.77
N PRO A 30 -6.16 -3.34 -10.71
CA PRO A 30 -5.38 -4.56 -10.95
C PRO A 30 -4.07 -4.32 -11.71
N VAL A 31 -3.86 -3.14 -12.28
CA VAL A 31 -2.64 -2.79 -13.03
C VAL A 31 -1.61 -2.18 -12.07
N TYR A 32 -0.82 -3.03 -11.43
CA TYR A 32 0.21 -2.58 -10.46
C TYR A 32 1.56 -3.35 -10.54
N ASP A 33 1.75 -4.24 -11.51
CA ASP A 33 2.93 -5.13 -11.60
C ASP A 33 4.28 -4.40 -11.76
N LYS A 34 4.25 -3.11 -12.10
CA LYS A 34 5.45 -2.27 -12.24
C LYS A 34 5.83 -1.54 -10.94
N PHE A 35 5.06 -1.71 -9.87
CA PHE A 35 5.20 -0.98 -8.61
C PHE A 35 5.57 -1.96 -7.49
N PRO A 36 6.87 -2.10 -7.16
CA PRO A 36 7.35 -3.05 -6.15
C PRO A 36 6.66 -2.90 -4.80
N GLU A 37 6.36 -1.67 -4.40
CA GLU A 37 5.62 -1.38 -3.17
C GLU A 37 4.20 -1.93 -3.18
N ALA A 38 3.51 -1.90 -4.33
CA ALA A 38 2.16 -2.41 -4.48
C ALA A 38 2.16 -3.93 -4.44
N ILE A 39 3.14 -4.57 -5.10
CA ILE A 39 3.36 -6.02 -5.03
C ILE A 39 3.60 -6.44 -3.58
N ALA A 40 4.58 -5.82 -2.91
CA ALA A 40 4.95 -6.17 -1.54
C ALA A 40 3.80 -5.96 -0.55
N LEU A 41 3.05 -4.86 -0.65
CA LEU A 41 1.91 -4.61 0.23
C LEU A 41 0.71 -5.51 -0.08
N THR A 42 0.51 -5.93 -1.34
CA THR A 42 -0.53 -6.92 -1.68
C THR A 42 -0.20 -8.29 -1.09
N GLU A 43 1.05 -8.76 -1.23
CA GLU A 43 1.53 -10.02 -0.63
C GLU A 43 1.40 -10.04 0.90
N ARG A 44 1.63 -8.89 1.54
CA ARG A 44 1.50 -8.71 2.99
C ARG A 44 0.06 -8.48 3.46
N LYS A 45 -0.92 -8.45 2.54
CA LYS A 45 -2.32 -8.10 2.81
C LYS A 45 -2.50 -6.70 3.39
N GLY A 46 -1.65 -5.74 3.02
CA GLY A 46 -1.79 -4.31 3.33
C GLY A 46 -2.62 -3.52 2.29
N VAL A 47 -2.81 -4.10 1.11
CA VAL A 47 -3.56 -3.51 -0.01
C VAL A 47 -4.63 -4.50 -0.50
N GLN A 48 -5.82 -3.98 -0.83
CA GLN A 48 -6.82 -4.73 -1.60
C GLN A 48 -6.75 -4.33 -3.07
N VAL A 49 -6.84 -5.32 -3.96
CA VAL A 49 -6.89 -5.12 -5.41
C VAL A 49 -8.33 -5.34 -5.86
N VAL A 50 -8.88 -4.38 -6.61
CA VAL A 50 -10.24 -4.43 -7.14
C VAL A 50 -10.23 -4.26 -8.65
N SER A 51 -11.14 -4.93 -9.35
CA SER A 51 -11.28 -4.82 -10.81
C SER A 51 -12.62 -4.20 -11.24
N GLN A 52 -13.59 -4.11 -10.33
CA GLN A 52 -14.91 -3.55 -10.59
C GLN A 52 -15.50 -2.88 -9.34
N GLU A 53 -16.56 -2.08 -9.55
CA GLU A 53 -17.24 -1.34 -8.48
C GLU A 53 -17.76 -2.27 -7.36
N GLN A 54 -18.27 -3.44 -7.74
CA GLN A 54 -18.84 -4.40 -6.80
C GLN A 54 -17.81 -4.89 -5.78
N ASP A 55 -16.55 -5.06 -6.17
CA ASP A 55 -15.48 -5.50 -5.25
C ASP A 55 -15.26 -4.49 -4.13
N VAL A 56 -15.32 -3.18 -4.46
CA VAL A 56 -15.20 -2.11 -3.48
C VAL A 56 -16.37 -2.17 -2.50
N ARG A 57 -17.60 -2.37 -2.99
CA ARG A 57 -18.79 -2.50 -2.13
C ARG A 57 -18.65 -3.67 -1.16
N GLU A 58 -18.21 -4.83 -1.63
CA GLU A 58 -18.00 -6.02 -0.80
C GLU A 58 -16.92 -5.81 0.27
N ILE A 59 -15.82 -5.15 -0.08
CA ILE A 59 -14.77 -4.78 0.88
C ILE A 59 -15.33 -3.85 1.96
N MET A 60 -16.13 -2.86 1.56
CA MET A 60 -16.75 -1.91 2.48
C MET A 60 -17.73 -2.59 3.43
N ASP A 61 -18.63 -3.43 2.92
CA ASP A 61 -19.60 -4.17 3.73
C ASP A 61 -18.88 -5.09 4.73
N ARG A 62 -17.81 -5.75 4.29
CA ARG A 62 -16.96 -6.58 5.17
C ARG A 62 -16.31 -5.76 6.28
N TRP A 63 -15.71 -4.60 5.96
CA TRP A 63 -15.05 -3.77 6.97
C TRP A 63 -16.03 -3.09 7.94
N LEU A 64 -17.24 -2.77 7.48
CA LEU A 64 -18.29 -2.21 8.32
C LEU A 64 -18.91 -3.24 9.26
N SER A 65 -19.03 -4.50 8.81
CA SER A 65 -19.52 -5.61 9.64
C SER A 65 -18.47 -6.15 10.61
N ASP A 66 -17.20 -6.23 10.18
CA ASP A 66 -16.06 -6.60 11.01
C ASP A 66 -14.81 -5.77 10.65
N SER A 67 -14.42 -4.91 11.59
CA SER A 67 -13.26 -4.03 11.46
C SER A 67 -11.89 -4.73 11.62
N THR A 68 -11.85 -6.04 11.87
CA THR A 68 -10.61 -6.77 12.15
C THR A 68 -9.63 -6.68 10.99
N ASP A 69 -10.08 -7.01 9.77
CA ASP A 69 -9.27 -6.92 8.55
C ASP A 69 -8.81 -5.48 8.30
N PHE A 70 -9.73 -4.50 8.42
CA PHE A 70 -9.42 -3.08 8.28
C PHE A 70 -8.27 -2.63 9.21
N LYS A 71 -8.31 -3.03 10.49
CA LYS A 71 -7.28 -2.66 11.47
C LYS A 71 -5.95 -3.37 11.20
N LEU A 72 -5.99 -4.65 10.84
CA LEU A 72 -4.81 -5.44 10.50
C LEU A 72 -4.09 -4.85 9.29
N MET A 73 -4.84 -4.54 8.23
CA MET A 73 -4.31 -3.90 7.03
C MET A 73 -3.60 -2.58 7.35
N GLY A 74 -4.24 -1.72 8.16
CA GLY A 74 -3.65 -0.46 8.59
C GLY A 74 -2.36 -0.64 9.41
N ALA A 75 -2.28 -1.70 10.23
CA ALA A 75 -1.07 -2.06 10.96
C ALA A 75 0.04 -2.53 10.02
N VAL A 76 -0.26 -3.47 9.11
CA VAL A 76 0.68 -3.95 8.08
C VAL A 76 1.28 -2.79 7.29
N ASN A 77 0.45 -1.81 6.91
CA ASN A 77 0.90 -0.65 6.15
C ASN A 77 1.86 0.25 6.94
N ARG A 78 1.56 0.52 8.22
CA ARG A 78 2.50 1.26 9.09
C ARG A 78 3.80 0.50 9.28
N ASP A 79 3.72 -0.80 9.54
CA ASP A 79 4.89 -1.64 9.79
C ASP A 79 5.78 -1.71 8.55
N TYR A 80 5.19 -1.81 7.34
CA TYR A 80 5.95 -1.75 6.10
C TYR A 80 6.70 -0.43 5.95
N ILE A 81 6.04 0.71 6.19
CA ILE A 81 6.68 2.04 6.09
C ILE A 81 7.80 2.20 7.13
N GLN A 82 7.60 1.72 8.36
CA GLN A 82 8.62 1.73 9.40
C GLN A 82 9.83 0.88 9.02
N GLN A 83 9.61 -0.29 8.42
CA GLN A 83 10.69 -1.18 7.95
C GLN A 83 11.49 -0.59 6.78
N GLN A 84 10.85 0.20 5.91
CA GLN A 84 11.53 0.87 4.79
C GLN A 84 12.17 2.20 5.18
N SER A 85 11.94 2.66 6.42
CA SER A 85 12.53 3.90 6.92
C SER A 85 14.04 3.75 7.16
N GLY A 86 14.78 4.85 7.05
CA GLY A 86 16.25 4.86 7.27
C GLY A 86 17.10 4.78 6.01
N ALA A 87 16.49 4.65 4.83
CA ALA A 87 17.20 4.65 3.53
C ALA A 87 18.16 5.84 3.37
N THR A 88 17.75 7.04 3.79
CA THR A 88 18.63 8.24 3.77
C THR A 88 19.91 8.02 4.57
N LYS A 89 19.81 7.47 5.78
CA LYS A 89 20.99 7.19 6.63
C LYS A 89 21.89 6.15 5.98
N HIS A 90 21.31 5.07 5.45
CA HIS A 90 22.08 4.02 4.75
C HIS A 90 22.86 4.56 3.55
N ILE A 91 22.24 5.43 2.74
CA ILE A 91 22.88 6.04 1.58
C ILE A 91 24.03 6.96 2.02
N ILE A 92 23.81 7.82 3.03
CA ILE A 92 24.85 8.71 3.57
C ILE A 92 26.05 7.90 4.07
N SER A 93 25.82 6.90 4.93
CA SER A 93 26.91 6.06 5.44
C SER A 93 27.65 5.31 4.35
N LYS A 94 26.96 4.92 3.26
CA LYS A 94 27.62 4.27 2.13
C LYS A 94 28.55 5.23 1.39
N LEU A 95 28.11 6.46 1.15
CA LEU A 95 28.93 7.50 0.53
C LEU A 95 30.16 7.84 1.39
N GLU A 96 29.97 8.01 2.70
CA GLU A 96 31.07 8.27 3.65
C GLU A 96 32.10 7.14 3.71
N SER A 97 31.68 5.89 3.50
CA SER A 97 32.58 4.72 3.48
C SER A 97 33.32 4.48 2.15
N MET A 98 33.04 5.30 1.14
CA MET A 98 33.68 5.22 -0.18
C MET A 98 34.86 6.20 -0.33
N ASP A 99 35.06 7.09 0.65
CA ASP A 99 36.26 7.92 0.83
C ASP A 99 37.27 7.22 1.77
#